data_AF-A0A447JGG6-F1
#
_entry.id   AF-A0A447JGG6-F1
#
_cell.length_a   1.000
_cell.length_b   1.000
_cell.length_c   1.000
_cell.angle_alpha   90.00
_cell.angle_beta   90.00
_cell.angle_gamma   90.00
#
_symmetry.space_group_name_H-M   'P 1'
#
loop_
_entity.id
_entity.type
_entity.pdbx_description
1 polymer ?
#
loop_
_entity_poly.entity_id
_entity_poly.type
_entity_poly.pdbx_seq_one_letter_code
_entity_poly.pdbx_strand_id
1 'polypeptide(L)'
;MKNPTLLQYFHWYYPDGGKLWSELAERADGLNDIGINMVWLPPACKGASGGYSVGYDTYDLFDLGEFDQKGTIATKYGDKRQLLAAIDALKKNNIAVLLDVVVNHKMGADEKERIRVQRVNQDDRTQIDDNIIECEGWTRYTFPARAASIPTLFGTITVSAALITSRIPTKTAFLRSSMTIPAMAGTIRLMMRWVISTI
;
A
#
# COMPACT_ATOMS: atom_id res chain seq x y z
N MET A 1 -22.31 29.89 -3.30
CA MET A 1 -21.31 28.85 -2.96
C MET A 1 -21.33 27.80 -4.07
N LYS A 2 -20.17 27.32 -4.54
CA LYS A 2 -20.13 26.16 -5.47
C LYS A 2 -20.38 24.88 -4.66
N ASN A 3 -21.20 23.96 -5.19
CA ASN A 3 -21.42 22.66 -4.55
C ASN A 3 -20.12 21.83 -4.58
N PRO A 4 -19.76 21.11 -3.50
CA PRO A 4 -18.65 20.16 -3.55
C PRO A 4 -18.93 19.03 -4.55
N THR A 5 -17.99 18.80 -5.47
CA THR A 5 -18.07 17.77 -6.50
C THR A 5 -16.73 17.05 -6.58
N LEU A 6 -16.73 15.77 -6.20
CA LEU A 6 -15.57 14.90 -6.17
C LEU A 6 -15.47 14.07 -7.45
N LEU A 7 -14.26 14.00 -8.02
CA LEU A 7 -13.92 13.07 -9.09
C LEU A 7 -12.85 12.07 -8.60
N GLN A 8 -13.13 10.78 -8.74
CA GLN A 8 -12.09 9.74 -8.71
C GLN A 8 -11.27 9.86 -10.00
N TYR A 9 -10.01 10.30 -9.92
CA TYR A 9 -9.19 10.64 -11.09
C TYR A 9 -8.35 9.46 -11.59
N PHE A 10 -8.87 8.23 -11.48
CA PHE A 10 -8.19 7.03 -11.93
C PHE A 10 -9.18 5.89 -12.13
N HIS A 11 -8.78 4.89 -12.91
CA HIS A 11 -9.51 3.63 -13.07
C HIS A 11 -8.53 2.46 -13.13
N TRP A 12 -9.02 1.25 -12.90
CA TRP A 12 -8.22 0.03 -12.79
C TRP A 12 -7.29 -0.21 -13.99
N TYR A 13 -7.86 -0.06 -15.19
CA TYR A 13 -7.19 -0.29 -16.47
C TYR A 13 -6.40 0.93 -17.00
N TYR A 14 -6.10 1.91 -16.15
CA TYR A 14 -5.30 3.06 -16.59
C TYR A 14 -3.97 2.55 -17.13
N PRO A 15 -3.48 3.04 -18.28
CA PRO A 15 -2.28 2.52 -18.90
C PRO A 15 -1.05 2.70 -18.02
N ASP A 16 -0.08 1.82 -18.18
CA ASP A 16 1.22 1.96 -17.54
C ASP A 16 2.03 3.10 -18.19
N GLY A 17 3.19 3.43 -17.61
CA GLY A 17 4.11 4.41 -18.16
C GLY A 17 4.12 5.76 -17.47
N GLY A 18 3.49 5.89 -16.30
CA GLY A 18 3.74 7.02 -15.39
C GLY A 18 3.18 8.37 -15.85
N LYS A 19 2.07 8.36 -16.61
CA LYS A 19 1.52 9.56 -17.26
C LYS A 19 0.42 10.27 -16.48
N LEU A 20 -0.18 9.63 -15.48
CA LEU A 20 -1.36 10.15 -14.79
C LEU A 20 -1.09 11.50 -14.13
N TRP A 21 0.06 11.66 -13.47
CA TRP A 21 0.41 12.92 -12.82
C TRP A 21 0.60 14.07 -13.82
N SER A 22 1.26 13.85 -14.95
CA SER A 22 1.39 14.88 -15.99
C SER A 22 0.05 15.23 -16.63
N GLU A 23 -0.78 14.25 -16.95
CA GLU A 23 -2.11 14.49 -17.55
C GLU A 23 -3.04 15.24 -16.58
N LEU A 24 -2.96 14.94 -15.28
CA LEU A 24 -3.68 15.66 -14.25
C LEU A 24 -3.23 17.12 -14.14
N ALA A 25 -1.91 17.37 -14.19
CA ALA A 25 -1.37 18.72 -14.17
C ALA A 25 -1.82 19.55 -15.38
N GLU A 26 -1.81 18.94 -16.58
CA GLU A 26 -2.23 19.58 -17.83
C GLU A 26 -3.73 19.90 -17.88
N ARG A 27 -4.58 19.12 -17.20
CA ARG A 27 -6.04 19.27 -17.24
C ARG A 27 -6.64 19.96 -16.03
N ALA A 28 -5.81 20.37 -15.06
CA ALA A 28 -6.27 20.88 -13.77
C ALA A 28 -7.13 22.16 -13.90
N ASP A 29 -6.90 22.98 -14.93
CA ASP A 29 -7.65 24.21 -15.18
C ASP A 29 -9.11 23.93 -15.60
N GLY A 30 -9.33 23.01 -16.53
CA GLY A 30 -10.64 22.68 -17.07
C GLY A 30 -11.57 21.94 -16.10
N LEU A 31 -11.07 21.40 -14.99
CA LEU A 31 -11.89 20.67 -14.02
C LEU A 31 -12.93 21.57 -13.34
N ASN A 32 -12.58 22.81 -13.03
CA ASN A 32 -13.54 23.75 -12.43
C ASN A 32 -14.65 24.18 -13.38
N ASP A 33 -14.35 24.24 -14.68
CA ASP A 33 -15.30 24.65 -15.71
C ASP A 33 -16.44 23.65 -15.84
N ILE A 34 -16.14 22.36 -15.57
CA ILE A 34 -17.13 21.28 -15.51
C ILE A 34 -17.67 21.04 -14.08
N GLY A 35 -17.34 21.91 -13.13
CA GLY A 35 -17.89 21.90 -11.78
C GLY A 35 -17.20 20.97 -10.77
N ILE A 36 -16.05 20.39 -11.13
CA ILE A 36 -15.23 19.55 -10.24
C ILE A 36 -14.32 20.44 -9.40
N ASN A 37 -14.36 20.28 -8.08
CA ASN A 37 -13.55 21.05 -7.13
C ASN A 37 -12.86 20.19 -6.06
N MET A 38 -12.97 18.86 -6.19
CA MET A 38 -12.21 17.90 -5.38
C MET A 38 -11.79 16.73 -6.28
N VAL A 39 -10.58 16.22 -6.10
CA VAL A 39 -10.11 15.02 -6.79
C VAL A 39 -9.60 13.99 -5.79
N TRP A 40 -9.99 12.73 -5.99
CA TRP A 40 -9.43 11.58 -5.31
C TRP A 40 -8.41 10.89 -6.24
N LEU A 41 -7.15 10.92 -5.82
CA LEU A 41 -6.02 10.35 -6.52
C LEU A 41 -5.73 8.93 -6.03
N PRO A 42 -5.21 8.05 -6.90
CA PRO A 42 -4.87 6.68 -6.53
C PRO A 42 -3.73 6.64 -5.50
N PRO A 43 -3.47 5.48 -4.85
CA PRO A 43 -2.35 5.36 -3.92
C PRO A 43 -1.03 5.70 -4.64
N ALA A 44 -0.33 6.70 -4.13
CA ALA A 44 0.87 7.26 -4.76
C ALA A 44 2.18 6.60 -4.32
N CYS A 45 2.10 5.64 -3.40
CA CYS A 45 3.26 4.97 -2.82
C CYS A 45 3.62 3.68 -3.59
N LYS A 46 4.87 3.22 -3.44
CA LYS A 46 5.39 2.04 -4.13
C LYS A 46 4.63 0.78 -3.71
N GLY A 47 4.04 0.08 -4.68
CA GLY A 47 3.42 -1.23 -4.51
C GLY A 47 4.39 -2.39 -4.75
N ALA A 48 3.99 -3.59 -4.35
CA ALA A 48 4.77 -4.82 -4.48
C ALA A 48 5.07 -5.17 -5.95
N SER A 49 4.13 -4.88 -6.85
CA SER A 49 4.26 -5.07 -8.30
C SER A 49 4.99 -3.94 -9.02
N GLY A 50 5.63 -3.01 -8.28
CA GLY A 50 6.42 -1.93 -8.85
C GLY A 50 5.60 -1.01 -9.77
N GLY A 51 6.07 -0.84 -11.01
CA GLY A 51 5.49 0.10 -11.98
C GLY A 51 4.13 -0.35 -12.54
N TYR A 52 3.73 -1.60 -12.28
CA TYR A 52 2.45 -2.17 -12.70
C TYR A 52 1.39 -2.16 -11.58
N SER A 53 1.78 -1.75 -10.37
CA SER A 53 0.89 -1.70 -9.21
C SER A 53 -0.19 -0.63 -9.41
N VAL A 54 -1.46 -1.01 -9.20
CA VAL A 54 -2.58 -0.05 -9.10
C VAL A 54 -2.53 0.72 -7.76
N GLY A 55 -1.74 0.27 -6.79
CA GLY A 55 -1.45 0.95 -5.53
C GLY A 55 -1.93 0.21 -4.27
N TYR A 56 -2.83 -0.77 -4.42
CA TYR A 56 -3.43 -1.49 -3.28
C TYR A 56 -2.56 -2.62 -2.73
N ASP A 57 -1.57 -3.12 -3.46
CA ASP A 57 -0.56 -4.07 -2.98
C ASP A 57 0.62 -3.34 -2.28
N THR A 58 0.30 -2.45 -1.34
CA THR A 58 1.25 -1.49 -0.74
C THR A 58 2.53 -2.14 -0.21
N TYR A 59 3.67 -1.70 -0.70
CA TYR A 59 4.99 -2.16 -0.25
C TYR A 59 5.68 -1.12 0.63
N ASP A 60 5.85 0.12 0.19
CA ASP A 60 6.56 1.17 0.94
C ASP A 60 5.81 2.51 0.90
N LEU A 61 5.17 2.86 2.03
CA LEU A 61 4.33 4.05 2.17
C LEU A 61 5.10 5.36 1.97
N PHE A 62 6.42 5.33 2.15
CA PHE A 62 7.28 6.52 2.08
C PHE A 62 7.95 6.70 0.73
N ASP A 63 7.89 5.69 -0.15
CA ASP A 63 8.40 5.78 -1.51
C ASP A 63 7.28 6.23 -2.45
N LEU A 64 7.18 7.54 -2.69
CA LEU A 64 6.20 8.15 -3.59
C LEU A 64 6.63 8.08 -5.07
N GLY A 65 7.38 7.04 -5.44
CA GLY A 65 8.03 6.93 -6.75
C GLY A 65 9.35 7.71 -6.80
N GLU A 66 10.15 7.61 -5.75
CA GLU A 66 11.42 8.35 -5.56
C GLU A 66 12.63 7.42 -5.53
N PHE A 67 12.46 6.19 -5.06
CA PHE A 67 13.54 5.22 -4.90
C PHE A 67 13.40 4.07 -5.89
N ASP A 68 14.54 3.53 -6.35
CA ASP A 68 14.55 2.31 -7.18
C ASP A 68 14.23 1.08 -6.31
N GLN A 69 12.95 0.73 -6.25
CA GLN A 69 12.41 -0.37 -5.46
C GLN A 69 11.40 -1.15 -6.29
N LYS A 70 11.44 -2.48 -6.15
CA LYS A 70 10.57 -3.39 -6.92
C LYS A 70 10.69 -3.20 -8.44
N GLY A 71 11.92 -2.93 -8.91
CA GLY A 71 12.25 -2.84 -10.34
C GLY A 71 11.83 -1.54 -11.01
N THR A 72 11.54 -0.49 -10.26
CA THR A 72 11.17 0.82 -10.81
C THR A 72 11.45 1.96 -9.82
N ILE A 73 11.75 3.15 -10.35
CA ILE A 73 11.69 4.40 -9.60
C ILE A 73 10.24 4.87 -9.52
N ALA A 74 9.64 5.22 -10.66
CA ALA A 74 8.27 5.72 -10.73
C ALA A 74 7.24 4.66 -10.31
N THR A 75 6.12 5.12 -9.75
CA THR A 75 4.91 4.27 -9.63
C THR A 75 4.23 4.12 -11.00
N LYS A 76 3.14 3.35 -11.07
CA LYS A 76 2.29 3.27 -12.26
C LYS A 76 1.86 4.65 -12.78
N TYR A 77 1.68 5.60 -11.87
CA TYR A 77 1.11 6.91 -12.14
C TYR A 77 2.15 8.01 -12.39
N GLY A 78 3.40 7.77 -12.04
CA GLY A 78 4.54 8.66 -12.23
C GLY A 78 5.46 8.73 -11.01
N ASP A 79 6.45 9.62 -11.06
CA ASP A 79 7.39 9.88 -9.97
C ASP A 79 6.89 10.96 -8.99
N LYS A 80 7.60 11.11 -7.87
CA LYS A 80 7.28 12.08 -6.82
C LYS A 80 7.26 13.52 -7.31
N ARG A 81 8.12 13.90 -8.27
CA ARG A 81 8.17 15.27 -8.80
C ARG A 81 6.92 15.56 -9.61
N GLN A 82 6.51 14.63 -10.46
CA GLN A 82 5.29 14.74 -11.25
C GLN A 82 4.06 14.82 -10.35
N LEU A 83 3.98 14.00 -9.29
CA LEU A 83 2.90 14.05 -8.30
C LEU A 83 2.78 15.44 -7.66
N LEU A 84 3.90 16.01 -7.18
CA LEU A 84 3.91 17.33 -6.56
C LEU A 84 3.48 18.43 -7.55
N ALA A 85 3.95 18.35 -8.80
CA ALA A 85 3.54 19.28 -9.86
C ALA A 85 2.03 19.21 -10.14
N ALA A 86 1.44 18.02 -10.15
CA ALA A 86 0.01 17.82 -10.32
C ALA A 86 -0.80 18.40 -9.14
N ILE A 87 -0.35 18.15 -7.90
CA ILE A 87 -0.96 18.71 -6.69
C ILE A 87 -0.91 20.24 -6.72
N ASP A 88 0.22 20.83 -7.13
CA ASP A 88 0.36 22.28 -7.22
C ASP A 88 -0.54 22.88 -8.31
N ALA A 89 -0.71 22.20 -9.44
CA ALA A 89 -1.63 22.61 -10.49
C ALA A 89 -3.10 22.60 -10.01
N LEU A 90 -3.50 21.57 -9.26
CA LEU A 90 -4.84 21.49 -8.65
C LEU A 90 -5.07 22.59 -7.63
N LYS A 91 -4.09 22.84 -6.75
CA LYS A 91 -4.16 23.90 -5.74
C LYS A 91 -4.27 25.29 -6.35
N LYS A 92 -3.51 25.58 -7.42
CA LYS A 92 -3.62 26.85 -8.16
C LYS A 92 -5.03 27.08 -8.72
N ASN A 93 -5.73 25.99 -9.03
CA ASN A 93 -7.11 26.00 -9.48
C ASN A 93 -8.13 25.88 -8.32
N ASN A 94 -7.73 25.98 -7.06
CA ASN A 94 -8.64 25.83 -5.90
C ASN A 94 -9.38 24.46 -5.87
N ILE A 95 -8.72 23.40 -6.36
CA ILE A 95 -9.25 22.04 -6.33
C ILE A 95 -8.64 21.30 -5.13
N ALA A 96 -9.48 20.74 -4.27
CA ALA A 96 -9.02 19.95 -3.13
C ALA A 96 -8.46 18.61 -3.60
N VAL A 97 -7.38 18.14 -2.94
CA VAL A 97 -6.73 16.88 -3.28
C VAL A 97 -6.90 15.88 -2.15
N LEU A 98 -7.41 14.69 -2.46
CA LEU A 98 -7.49 13.55 -1.57
C LEU A 98 -6.59 12.45 -2.11
N LEU A 99 -5.62 12.02 -1.30
CA LEU A 99 -4.76 10.89 -1.63
C LEU A 99 -5.33 9.62 -0.99
N ASP A 100 -5.39 8.54 -1.74
CA ASP A 100 -5.74 7.22 -1.21
C ASP A 100 -4.67 6.73 -0.21
N VAL A 101 -5.12 6.16 0.91
CA VAL A 101 -4.26 5.70 2.02
C VAL A 101 -4.57 4.24 2.33
N VAL A 102 -3.67 3.36 1.93
CA VAL A 102 -3.81 1.90 2.11
C VAL A 102 -2.94 1.45 3.27
N VAL A 103 -3.55 1.34 4.45
CA VAL A 103 -2.87 0.95 5.71
C VAL A 103 -3.36 -0.38 6.27
N ASN A 104 -4.25 -1.05 5.54
CA ASN A 104 -4.84 -2.30 6.01
C ASN A 104 -3.83 -3.46 6.04
N HIS A 105 -3.01 -3.54 5.00
CA HIS A 105 -2.08 -4.64 4.78
C HIS A 105 -0.82 -4.12 4.09
N LYS A 106 0.20 -4.97 4.00
CA LYS A 106 1.39 -4.74 3.17
C LYS A 106 1.70 -6.01 2.39
N MET A 107 2.24 -5.85 1.19
CA MET A 107 2.63 -6.94 0.29
C MET A 107 4.07 -6.76 -0.19
N GLY A 108 4.65 -7.82 -0.74
CA GLY A 108 6.00 -7.77 -1.32
C GLY A 108 7.10 -7.56 -0.29
N ALA A 109 7.03 -8.19 0.89
CA ALA A 109 8.11 -8.17 1.86
C ALA A 109 9.44 -8.62 1.21
N ASP A 110 10.56 -8.10 1.70
CA ASP A 110 11.89 -8.35 1.13
C ASP A 110 12.44 -9.71 1.55
N GLU A 111 12.07 -10.15 2.75
CA GLU A 111 12.54 -11.38 3.35
C GLU A 111 11.41 -12.14 4.05
N LYS A 112 11.63 -13.44 4.24
CA LYS A 112 10.79 -14.28 5.08
C LYS A 112 11.31 -14.29 6.51
N GLU A 113 10.41 -14.46 7.47
CA GLU A 113 10.75 -14.72 8.88
C GLU A 113 10.08 -16.00 9.37
N ARG A 114 10.78 -16.74 10.24
CA ARG A 114 10.18 -17.83 10.99
C ARG A 114 9.23 -17.25 12.03
N ILE A 115 8.01 -17.74 12.03
CA ILE A 115 6.92 -17.26 12.86
C ILE A 115 6.08 -18.43 13.36
N ARG A 116 5.43 -18.22 14.51
CA ARG A 116 4.49 -19.16 15.11
C ARG A 116 3.08 -18.64 14.87
N VAL A 117 2.23 -19.48 14.31
CA VAL A 117 0.88 -19.12 13.92
C VAL A 117 -0.14 -20.18 14.32
N GLN A 118 -1.40 -19.79 14.45
CA GLN A 118 -2.53 -20.67 14.62
C GLN A 118 -3.46 -20.54 13.41
N ARG A 119 -4.11 -21.63 13.01
CA ARG A 119 -5.16 -21.58 11.98
C ARG A 119 -6.40 -20.91 12.53
N VAL A 120 -7.13 -20.20 11.67
CA VAL A 120 -8.46 -19.68 11.98
C VAL A 120 -9.46 -20.16 10.94
N ASN A 121 -10.72 -20.31 11.35
CA ASN A 121 -11.81 -20.63 10.43
C ASN A 121 -11.97 -19.50 9.41
N GLN A 122 -12.17 -19.86 8.14
CA GLN A 122 -12.32 -18.90 7.04
C GLN A 122 -13.60 -18.07 7.15
N ASP A 123 -14.69 -18.70 7.60
CA ASP A 123 -16.03 -18.11 7.70
C ASP A 123 -16.22 -17.37 9.03
N ASP A 124 -15.53 -17.80 10.09
CA ASP A 124 -15.52 -17.14 11.39
C ASP A 124 -14.11 -17.10 11.99
N ARG A 125 -13.40 -16.00 11.76
CA ARG A 125 -12.00 -15.84 12.18
C ARG A 125 -11.81 -15.64 13.69
N THR A 126 -12.88 -15.64 14.48
CA THR A 126 -12.80 -15.68 15.94
C THR A 126 -12.55 -17.09 16.47
N GLN A 127 -12.84 -18.12 15.66
CA GLN A 127 -12.56 -19.52 15.96
C GLN A 127 -11.11 -19.82 15.59
N ILE A 128 -10.28 -20.01 16.62
CA ILE A 128 -8.83 -20.21 16.51
C ILE A 128 -8.52 -21.66 16.88
N ASP A 129 -7.72 -22.33 16.05
CA ASP A 129 -7.22 -23.67 16.33
C ASP A 129 -6.19 -23.63 17.47
N ASP A 130 -6.31 -24.52 18.44
CA ASP A 130 -5.39 -24.61 19.58
C ASP A 130 -3.95 -24.97 19.16
N ASN A 131 -3.77 -25.58 17.99
CA ASN A 131 -2.46 -25.98 17.50
C ASN A 131 -1.65 -24.80 16.97
N ILE A 132 -0.50 -24.57 17.59
CA ILE A 132 0.51 -23.65 17.09
C ILE A 132 1.41 -24.38 16.09
N ILE A 133 1.54 -23.81 14.89
CA ILE A 133 2.43 -24.30 13.84
C ILE A 133 3.55 -23.28 13.59
N GLU A 134 4.74 -23.78 13.30
CA GLU A 134 5.83 -22.95 12.78
C GLU A 134 5.76 -22.90 11.25
N CYS A 135 5.94 -21.69 10.69
CA CYS A 135 6.08 -21.51 9.26
C CYS A 135 7.00 -20.32 8.93
N GLU A 136 7.32 -20.17 7.66
CA GLU A 136 7.94 -18.95 7.14
C GLU A 136 6.86 -18.04 6.55
N GLY A 137 6.89 -16.75 6.89
CA GLY A 137 6.00 -15.73 6.34
C GLY A 137 6.76 -14.54 5.77
N TRP A 138 6.22 -13.92 4.72
CA TRP A 138 6.72 -12.68 4.12
C TRP A 138 6.38 -11.48 5.01
N THR A 139 7.15 -11.25 6.07
CA THR A 139 6.87 -10.23 7.10
C THR A 139 7.97 -9.21 7.31
N ARG A 140 9.14 -9.39 6.69
CA ARG A 140 10.28 -8.49 6.87
C ARG A 140 10.43 -7.52 5.72
N TYR A 141 10.42 -6.24 6.06
CA TYR A 141 10.56 -5.12 5.13
C TYR A 141 11.81 -4.34 5.51
N THR A 142 12.80 -4.31 4.61
CA THR A 142 14.10 -3.67 4.83
C THR A 142 14.26 -2.38 4.04
N PHE A 143 13.46 -2.18 2.98
CA PHE A 143 13.45 -0.97 2.16
C PHE A 143 14.85 -0.52 1.71
N PRO A 144 15.66 -1.41 1.10
CA PRO A 144 17.10 -1.22 0.99
C PRO A 144 17.50 0.06 0.25
N ALA A 145 16.77 0.44 -0.81
CA ALA A 145 17.07 1.64 -1.60
C ALA A 145 16.71 2.95 -0.88
N ARG A 146 15.66 2.94 -0.04
CA ARG A 146 15.29 4.13 0.78
C ARG A 146 16.14 4.24 2.03
N ALA A 147 16.72 3.13 2.49
CA ALA A 147 17.33 3.04 3.80
C ALA A 147 18.44 4.08 4.05
N ALA A 148 19.15 4.45 3.00
CA ALA A 148 20.22 5.43 3.04
C ALA A 148 19.74 6.89 3.14
N SER A 149 18.50 7.20 2.75
CA SER A 149 18.02 8.57 2.57
C SER A 149 17.05 9.04 3.66
N ILE A 150 16.22 8.15 4.20
CA ILE A 150 15.27 8.48 5.26
C ILE A 150 15.35 7.41 6.35
N PRO A 151 15.98 7.69 7.50
CA PRO A 151 16.03 6.76 8.63
C PRO A 151 14.70 6.82 9.39
N THR A 152 13.62 6.34 8.77
CA THR A 152 12.37 6.04 9.48
C THR A 152 11.95 4.59 9.23
N LEU A 153 11.71 3.90 10.35
CA LEU A 153 10.99 2.64 10.47
C LEU A 153 11.51 1.48 9.62
N PHE A 154 12.75 1.07 9.91
CA PHE A 154 13.16 -0.31 9.70
C PHE A 154 12.61 -1.15 10.83
N GLY A 155 11.90 -2.24 10.52
CA GLY A 155 11.41 -3.10 11.56
C GLY A 155 10.67 -4.32 11.02
N THR A 156 10.70 -5.38 11.82
CA THR A 156 9.74 -6.47 11.71
C THR A 156 8.35 -5.88 11.87
N ILE A 157 7.52 -5.96 10.84
CA ILE A 157 6.10 -5.71 11.00
C ILE A 157 5.58 -6.93 11.73
N THR A 158 5.29 -6.77 13.02
CA THR A 158 4.62 -7.81 13.77
C THR A 158 3.20 -7.91 13.25
N VAL A 159 3.00 -8.84 12.33
CA VAL A 159 1.70 -9.07 11.72
C VAL A 159 0.77 -9.66 12.78
N SER A 160 -0.21 -8.88 13.22
CA SER A 160 -1.23 -9.36 14.18
C SER A 160 -2.17 -10.41 13.54
N ALA A 161 -2.22 -10.43 12.21
CA ALA A 161 -3.13 -11.22 11.38
C ALA A 161 -2.55 -11.33 9.96
N ALA A 162 -2.15 -12.53 9.52
CA ALA A 162 -1.44 -12.70 8.27
C ALA A 162 -2.18 -13.72 7.38
N LEU A 163 -2.52 -13.35 6.15
CA LEU A 163 -2.77 -14.38 5.14
C LEU A 163 -1.41 -14.87 4.69
N ILE A 164 -0.95 -15.98 5.26
CA ILE A 164 0.32 -16.59 4.88
C ILE A 164 0.01 -17.75 3.97
N THR A 165 0.27 -17.55 2.69
CA THR A 165 0.36 -18.65 1.74
C THR A 165 1.71 -19.36 1.97
N SER A 166 1.80 -20.14 3.05
CA SER A 166 2.96 -21.01 3.26
C SER A 166 2.78 -22.28 2.42
N ARG A 167 3.89 -22.85 1.91
CA ARG A 167 3.89 -24.17 1.28
C ARG A 167 3.69 -25.29 2.33
N ILE A 168 2.57 -25.27 3.02
CA ILE A 168 1.95 -26.51 3.51
C ILE A 168 1.21 -27.05 2.28
N PRO A 169 1.38 -28.32 1.87
CA PRO A 169 1.05 -28.74 0.51
C PRO A 169 -0.40 -28.37 0.14
N THR A 170 -0.56 -27.58 -0.91
CA THR A 170 -1.81 -27.35 -1.67
C THR A 170 -3.00 -26.65 -1.00
N LYS A 171 -2.91 -26.05 0.19
CA LYS A 171 -4.06 -25.32 0.78
C LYS A 171 -3.72 -23.92 1.29
N THR A 172 -4.41 -22.92 0.75
CA THR A 172 -4.53 -21.58 1.35
C THR A 172 -5.12 -21.72 2.76
N ALA A 173 -4.49 -21.09 3.75
CA ALA A 173 -4.96 -21.12 5.13
C ALA A 173 -4.95 -19.71 5.73
N PHE A 174 -5.94 -19.40 6.56
CA PHE A 174 -5.98 -18.17 7.33
C PHE A 174 -5.23 -18.39 8.63
N LEU A 175 -4.24 -17.53 8.90
CA LEU A 175 -3.31 -17.69 10.01
C LEU A 175 -3.29 -16.44 10.88
N ARG A 176 -3.16 -16.66 12.19
CA ARG A 176 -2.98 -15.60 13.19
C ARG A 176 -1.65 -15.81 13.88
N SER A 177 -0.86 -14.75 14.08
CA SER A 177 0.35 -14.84 14.89
C SER A 177 0.00 -15.22 16.32
N SER A 178 0.68 -16.23 16.86
CA SER A 178 0.48 -16.69 18.24
C SER A 178 1.27 -15.88 19.26
N MET A 179 1.95 -14.81 18.83
CA MET A 179 2.96 -14.10 19.62
C MET A 179 2.45 -12.74 20.12
N THR A 180 2.31 -12.59 21.44
CA THR A 180 2.26 -11.29 22.13
C THR A 180 3.70 -10.83 22.38
N ILE A 181 4.31 -10.13 21.43
CA ILE A 181 5.69 -9.62 21.59
C ILE A 181 5.63 -8.24 22.29
N PRO A 182 6.45 -7.98 23.34
CA PRO A 182 6.59 -6.64 23.92
C PRO A 182 7.12 -5.67 22.86
N ALA A 183 6.55 -4.46 22.82
CA ALA A 183 6.95 -3.45 21.84
C ALA A 183 8.42 -3.03 22.07
N MET A 184 9.31 -3.39 21.15
CA MET A 184 10.65 -2.81 21.08
C MET A 184 10.60 -1.49 20.32
N ALA A 185 11.41 -0.52 20.74
CA ALA A 185 11.50 0.80 20.11
C ALA A 185 11.77 0.66 18.59
N GLY A 186 10.95 1.31 17.77
CA GLY A 186 11.02 1.21 16.30
C GLY A 186 10.04 0.22 15.65
N THR A 187 9.17 -0.46 16.41
CA THR A 187 8.17 -1.38 15.86
C THR A 187 6.83 -0.67 15.60
N ILE A 188 6.38 -0.55 14.35
CA ILE A 188 4.97 -0.24 14.07
C ILE A 188 4.15 -1.52 14.31
N ARG A 189 3.21 -1.45 15.27
CA ARG A 189 2.07 -2.37 15.32
C ARG A 189 1.04 -1.90 14.31
N LEU A 190 1.10 -2.41 13.09
CA LEU A 190 -0.05 -2.35 12.20
C LEU A 190 -1.06 -3.38 12.71
N MET A 191 -2.12 -2.88 13.35
CA MET A 191 -3.29 -3.68 13.65
C MET A 191 -4.01 -3.95 12.33
N MET A 192 -3.49 -4.91 11.56
CA MET A 192 -4.04 -5.30 10.27
C MET A 192 -5.44 -5.87 10.51
N ARG A 193 -6.47 -5.14 10.09
CA ARG A 193 -7.82 -5.68 10.01
C ARG A 193 -7.92 -6.47 8.69
N TRP A 194 -8.17 -7.74 8.84
CA TRP A 194 -8.47 -8.77 7.85
C TRP A 194 -9.03 -8.27 6.51
N VAL A 195 -8.29 -8.45 5.40
CA VAL A 195 -8.83 -8.35 4.03
C VAL A 195 -8.76 -9.71 3.35
N ILE A 196 -9.91 -10.12 2.80
CA ILE A 196 -10.07 -11.21 1.85
C ILE A 196 -9.68 -10.64 0.48
N SER A 197 -8.63 -11.17 -0.14
CA SER A 197 -8.47 -11.08 -1.60
C SER A 197 -9.07 -12.35 -2.18
N THR A 198 -10.34 -12.31 -2.56
CA THR A 198 -10.85 -13.22 -3.59
C THR A 198 -10.53 -12.57 -4.92
N ILE A 199 -9.43 -13.01 -5.53
CA ILE A 199 -9.22 -13.00 -6.98
C ILE A 199 -8.67 -14.38 -7.32
#